data_AF-A0A7I7XCY3-F1
#
_entry.id   AF-A0A7I7XCY3-F1
#
_cell.length_a   1.000
_cell.length_b   1.000
_cell.length_c   1.000
_cell.angle_alpha   90.00
_cell.angle_beta   90.00
_cell.angle_gamma   90.00
#
_symmetry.space_group_name_H-M   'P 1'
#
loop_
_entity.id
_entity.type
_entity.pdbx_description
1 polymer ?
#
loop_
_entity_poly.entity_id
_entity_poly.type
_entity_poly.pdbx_seq_one_letter_code
_entity_poly.pdbx_strand_id
1 'polypeptide(L)'
;MLGETVAVVAALVWLYVAIIGTVRPNDLPLHIISWVPLRRDTVGIGCFGLSAAACLVSGLLRGRSVSRVVLGTVFGYSTVIAIYLMVGTVTHPETLTMALTHLANWPTERMTLVLAFATSICSFVLLRTSTHTSRTGIR
;
A
#
# COMPACT_ATOMS: atom_id res chain seq x y z
N MET A 1 -20.38 4.78 3.97
CA MET A 1 -20.70 4.49 2.56
C MET A 1 -19.75 5.19 1.61
N LEU A 2 -19.80 6.52 1.41
CA LEU A 2 -18.94 7.19 0.42
C LEU A 2 -17.42 6.91 0.60
N GLY A 3 -16.88 7.01 1.82
CA GLY A 3 -15.46 6.75 2.09
C GLY A 3 -15.04 5.29 1.87
N GLU A 4 -15.93 4.34 2.12
CA GLU A 4 -15.68 2.92 1.86
C GLU A 4 -15.72 2.62 0.36
N THR A 5 -16.64 3.24 -0.37
CA THR A 5 -16.71 3.14 -1.83
C THR A 5 -15.44 3.70 -2.47
N VAL A 6 -14.98 4.88 -2.04
CA VAL A 6 -13.72 5.48 -2.54
C VAL A 6 -12.54 4.56 -2.25
N ALA A 7 -12.45 4.02 -1.02
CA ALA A 7 -11.38 3.08 -0.67
C ALA A 7 -11.40 1.85 -1.58
N VAL A 8 -12.55 1.20 -1.74
CA VAL A 8 -12.65 -0.02 -2.56
C VAL A 8 -12.35 0.27 -4.04
N VAL A 9 -12.92 1.32 -4.61
CA VAL A 9 -12.69 1.66 -6.03
C VAL A 9 -11.22 1.99 -6.27
N ALA A 10 -10.60 2.80 -5.39
CA ALA A 10 -9.19 3.13 -5.51
C ALA A 10 -8.29 1.90 -5.31
N ALA A 11 -8.61 1.00 -4.38
CA ALA A 11 -7.90 -0.27 -4.21
C ALA A 11 -8.01 -1.18 -5.44
N LEU A 12 -9.17 -1.23 -6.10
CA LEU A 12 -9.37 -2.01 -7.33
C LEU A 12 -8.55 -1.44 -8.50
N VAL A 13 -8.48 -0.12 -8.64
CA VAL A 13 -7.63 0.53 -9.65
C VAL A 13 -6.15 0.23 -9.38
N TRP A 14 -5.72 0.29 -8.12
CA TRP A 14 -4.36 -0.12 -7.77
C TRP A 14 -4.12 -1.60 -8.07
N LEU A 15 -5.05 -2.49 -7.75
CA LEU A 15 -4.92 -3.93 -8.00
C LEU A 15 -4.78 -4.23 -9.50
N TYR A 16 -5.55 -3.54 -10.35
CA TYR A 16 -5.41 -3.63 -11.80
C TYR A 16 -4.00 -3.23 -12.27
N VAL A 17 -3.47 -2.11 -11.78
CA VAL A 17 -2.11 -1.66 -12.12
C VAL A 17 -1.06 -2.65 -11.59
N ALA A 18 -1.26 -3.19 -10.38
CA ALA A 18 -0.36 -4.17 -9.78
C ALA A 18 -0.31 -5.46 -10.61
N ILE A 19 -1.45 -5.95 -11.10
CA ILE A 19 -1.51 -7.13 -11.99
C ILE A 19 -0.78 -6.86 -13.31
N ILE A 20 -0.97 -5.68 -13.90
CA ILE A 20 -0.21 -5.31 -15.10
C ILE A 20 1.28 -5.28 -14.79
N GLY A 21 1.67 -4.76 -13.63
CA GLY A 21 3.09 -4.72 -13.26
C GLY A 21 3.71 -6.08 -13.01
N THR A 22 2.95 -7.05 -12.51
CA THR A 22 3.44 -8.42 -12.29
C THR A 22 3.41 -9.30 -13.54
N VAL A 23 2.60 -8.97 -14.56
CA VAL A 23 2.48 -9.79 -15.78
C VAL A 23 3.21 -9.17 -16.97
N ARG A 24 3.25 -7.84 -17.06
CA ARG A 24 3.83 -7.07 -18.18
C ARG A 24 4.54 -5.82 -17.67
N PRO A 25 5.75 -5.94 -17.07
CA PRO A 25 6.48 -4.81 -16.51
C PRO A 25 6.80 -3.73 -17.56
N ASN A 26 7.05 -4.15 -18.80
CA ASN A 26 7.35 -3.25 -19.91
C ASN A 26 6.16 -2.39 -20.37
N ASP A 27 4.94 -2.72 -19.93
CA ASP A 27 3.72 -1.96 -20.25
C ASP A 27 3.33 -0.94 -19.15
N LEU A 28 4.06 -0.88 -18.02
CA LEU A 28 3.88 0.19 -17.01
C LEU A 28 4.20 1.61 -17.50
N PRO A 29 5.22 1.86 -18.34
CA PRO A 29 5.51 3.21 -18.81
C PRO A 29 4.50 3.73 -19.84
N LEU A 30 3.59 2.89 -20.32
CA LEU A 30 2.53 3.31 -21.24
C LEU A 30 1.52 4.23 -20.53
N HIS A 31 1.11 5.28 -21.22
CA HIS A 31 0.07 6.20 -20.75
C HIS A 31 -1.29 5.49 -20.68
N ILE A 32 -2.06 5.76 -19.62
CA ILE A 32 -3.43 5.21 -19.47
C ILE A 32 -4.38 5.82 -20.49
N ILE A 33 -4.21 7.11 -20.77
CA ILE A 33 -5.00 7.89 -21.71
C ILE A 33 -4.00 8.63 -22.59
N SER A 34 -4.15 8.54 -23.91
CA SER A 34 -3.25 9.20 -24.88
C SER A 34 -3.19 10.72 -24.73
N TRP A 35 -4.19 11.31 -24.07
CA TRP A 35 -4.35 12.76 -23.90
C TRP A 35 -3.68 13.32 -22.65
N VAL A 36 -3.40 12.48 -21.64
CA VAL A 36 -2.74 12.90 -20.40
C VAL A 36 -1.52 12.01 -20.20
N PRO A 37 -0.29 12.55 -20.12
CA PRO A 37 0.92 11.77 -19.93
C PRO A 37 1.04 11.24 -18.49
N LEU A 38 -0.02 10.62 -17.96
CA LEU A 38 -0.03 9.93 -16.68
C LEU A 38 0.31 8.46 -16.91
N ARG A 39 1.48 8.09 -16.42
CA ARG A 39 2.04 6.75 -16.46
C ARG A 39 1.28 5.84 -15.50
N ARG A 40 1.12 4.55 -15.85
CA ARG A 40 0.27 3.60 -15.09
C ARG A 40 0.71 3.43 -13.64
N ASP A 41 2.01 3.44 -13.39
CA ASP A 41 2.61 3.38 -12.06
C ASP A 41 2.16 4.55 -11.16
N THR A 42 2.08 5.76 -11.72
CA THR A 42 1.68 6.99 -11.02
C THR A 42 0.24 6.90 -10.54
N VAL A 43 -0.64 6.43 -11.42
CA VAL A 43 -2.05 6.23 -11.09
C VAL A 43 -2.21 5.13 -10.06
N GLY A 44 -1.45 4.04 -10.17
CA GLY A 44 -1.42 2.97 -9.17
C GLY A 44 -1.09 3.52 -7.78
N ILE A 45 0.04 4.19 -7.63
CA ILE A 45 0.50 4.74 -6.33
C ILE A 45 -0.50 5.78 -5.79
N GLY A 46 -1.02 6.65 -6.66
CA GLY A 46 -2.03 7.64 -6.28
C GLY A 46 -3.30 6.99 -5.75
N CYS A 47 -3.82 5.97 -6.44
CA CYS A 47 -4.99 5.22 -6.02
C CYS A 47 -4.74 4.42 -4.72
N PHE A 48 -3.55 3.85 -4.55
CA PHE A 48 -3.17 3.18 -3.30
C PHE A 48 -3.18 4.14 -2.11
N GLY A 49 -2.55 5.32 -2.28
CA GLY A 49 -2.54 6.36 -1.26
C GLY A 49 -3.94 6.90 -0.95
N LEU A 50 -4.75 7.13 -1.99
CA LEU A 50 -6.14 7.55 -1.83
C LEU A 50 -6.97 6.53 -1.06
N SER A 51 -6.80 5.25 -1.36
CA SER A 51 -7.44 4.15 -0.65
C SER A 51 -7.02 4.13 0.83
N ALA A 52 -5.73 4.27 1.12
CA ALA A 52 -5.20 4.31 2.48
C ALA A 52 -5.75 5.50 3.27
N ALA A 53 -5.75 6.68 2.67
CA ALA A 53 -6.30 7.90 3.26
C ALA A 53 -7.81 7.76 3.54
N ALA A 54 -8.57 7.20 2.59
CA ALA A 54 -10.01 6.97 2.76
C ALA A 54 -10.29 5.99 3.91
N CYS A 55 -9.51 4.90 4.03
CA CYS A 55 -9.61 3.98 5.16
C CYS A 55 -9.27 4.64 6.50
N LEU A 56 -8.21 5.46 6.54
CA LEU A 56 -7.77 6.15 7.74
C LEU A 56 -8.81 7.16 8.20
N VAL A 57 -9.26 8.05 7.30
CA VAL A 57 -10.29 9.06 7.59
C VAL A 57 -11.60 8.39 8.01
N SER A 58 -12.04 7.35 7.29
CA SER A 58 -13.27 6.61 7.65
C SER A 58 -13.15 5.95 9.03
N GLY A 59 -11.98 5.44 9.39
CA GLY A 59 -11.73 4.86 10.71
C GLY A 59 -11.77 5.90 11.84
N LEU A 60 -11.20 7.08 11.60
CA LEU A 60 -11.20 8.19 12.56
C LEU A 60 -12.61 8.78 12.74
N LEU A 61 -13.35 8.98 11.65
CA LEU A 61 -14.73 9.48 11.69
C LEU A 61 -15.69 8.53 12.43
N ARG A 62 -15.37 7.24 12.50
CA ARG A 62 -16.12 6.23 13.28
C ARG A 62 -15.82 6.25 14.78
N GLY A 63 -15.04 7.22 15.27
CA GLY A 63 -14.70 7.34 16.69
C GLY A 63 -13.81 6.21 17.24
N ARG A 64 -13.12 5.48 16.36
CA ARG A 64 -12.18 4.43 16.78
C ARG A 64 -10.92 5.08 17.35
N SER A 65 -10.24 4.39 18.26
CA SER A 65 -8.95 4.83 18.77
C SER A 65 -7.97 5.13 17.64
N VAL A 66 -7.39 6.32 17.65
CA VAL A 66 -6.45 6.82 16.63
C VAL A 66 -5.31 5.82 16.42
N SER A 67 -4.71 5.31 17.49
CA SER A 67 -3.60 4.36 17.41
C SER A 67 -4.00 3.08 16.69
N ARG A 68 -5.20 2.55 16.96
CA ARG A 68 -5.70 1.33 16.33
C ARG A 68 -6.00 1.53 14.84
N VAL A 69 -6.56 2.68 14.46
CA VAL A 69 -6.85 3.00 13.06
C VAL A 69 -5.56 3.19 12.27
N VAL A 70 -4.63 3.97 12.81
CA VAL A 70 -3.34 4.23 12.17
C VAL A 70 -2.56 2.93 12.01
N LEU A 71 -2.35 2.18 13.10
CA LEU A 71 -1.61 0.91 13.04
C LEU A 71 -2.30 -0.13 12.16
N GLY A 72 -3.65 -0.19 12.18
CA GLY A 72 -4.40 -1.10 11.31
C GLY A 72 -4.26 -0.75 9.83
N THR A 73 -4.27 0.54 9.50
CA THR A 73 -4.08 1.02 8.13
C THR A 73 -2.65 0.77 7.67
N VAL A 74 -1.65 1.14 8.48
CA VAL A 74 -0.23 0.89 8.17
C VAL A 74 0.01 -0.61 8.00
N PHE A 75 -0.46 -1.45 8.93
CA PHE A 75 -0.33 -2.89 8.82
C PHE A 75 -0.94 -3.43 7.52
N GLY A 76 -2.18 -3.07 7.20
CA GLY A 76 -2.87 -3.56 6.01
C GLY A 76 -2.15 -3.16 4.72
N TYR A 77 -1.88 -1.87 4.54
CA TYR A 77 -1.28 -1.36 3.31
C TYR A 77 0.20 -1.77 3.18
N SER A 78 0.98 -1.75 4.26
CA SER A 78 2.36 -2.27 4.24
C SER A 78 2.41 -3.76 3.89
N THR A 79 1.44 -4.56 4.34
CA THR A 79 1.37 -5.99 3.99
C THR A 79 1.05 -6.17 2.52
N VAL A 80 0.07 -5.42 1.99
CA VAL A 80 -0.33 -5.49 0.58
C VAL A 80 0.82 -5.13 -0.35
N ILE A 81 1.56 -4.04 -0.06
CA ILE A 81 2.71 -3.65 -0.89
C ILE A 81 3.87 -4.64 -0.75
N ALA A 82 4.09 -5.21 0.42
CA ALA A 82 5.10 -6.25 0.61
C ALA A 82 4.77 -7.50 -0.23
N ILE A 83 3.52 -7.95 -0.24
CA ILE A 83 3.08 -9.09 -1.07
C ILE A 83 3.29 -8.78 -2.55
N TYR A 84 2.87 -7.59 -3.01
CA TYR A 84 3.09 -7.16 -4.40
C TYR A 84 4.57 -7.24 -4.79
N LEU A 85 5.45 -6.68 -3.97
CA LEU A 85 6.90 -6.70 -4.24
C LEU A 85 7.50 -8.10 -4.13
N MET A 86 7.01 -8.96 -3.24
CA MET A 86 7.41 -10.38 -3.18
C MET A 86 7.05 -11.10 -4.48
N VAL A 87 5.84 -10.90 -5.01
CA VAL A 87 5.46 -11.42 -6.33
C VAL A 87 6.37 -10.86 -7.43
N GLY A 88 6.72 -9.57 -7.35
CA GLY A 88 7.72 -8.95 -8.22
C GLY A 88 9.06 -9.66 -8.19
N THR A 89 9.57 -10.05 -7.01
CA THR A 89 10.85 -10.77 -6.89
C THR A 89 10.88 -12.13 -7.59
N VAL A 90 9.72 -12.78 -7.72
CA VAL A 90 9.57 -14.09 -8.37
C VAL A 90 9.34 -13.94 -9.88
N THR A 91 8.56 -12.93 -10.28
CA THR A 91 8.17 -12.72 -11.68
C THR A 91 9.24 -11.99 -12.48
N HIS A 92 9.90 -10.99 -11.88
CA HIS A 92 10.84 -10.07 -12.55
C HIS A 92 11.99 -9.69 -11.60
N PRO A 93 12.92 -10.62 -11.31
CA PRO A 93 14.02 -10.35 -10.36
C PRO A 93 14.96 -9.22 -10.81
N GLU A 94 14.99 -8.88 -12.10
CA GLU A 94 15.77 -7.79 -12.65
C GLU A 94 15.28 -6.39 -12.23
N THR A 95 14.00 -6.24 -11.84
CA THR A 95 13.45 -4.93 -11.43
C THR A 95 13.80 -4.57 -9.99
N LEU A 96 14.32 -5.51 -9.19
CA LEU A 96 14.64 -5.34 -7.77
C LEU A 96 15.59 -4.18 -7.45
N THR A 97 16.47 -3.82 -8.39
CA THR A 97 17.43 -2.72 -8.25
C THR A 97 16.89 -1.40 -8.80
N MET A 98 15.77 -1.43 -9.50
CA MET A 98 15.12 -0.25 -10.05
C MET A 98 14.42 0.55 -8.95
N ALA A 99 14.19 1.83 -9.24
CA ALA A 99 13.38 2.69 -8.40
C ALA A 99 11.93 2.21 -8.41
N LEU A 100 11.29 2.17 -7.23
CA LEU A 100 9.89 1.75 -7.09
C LEU A 100 8.93 2.66 -7.87
N THR A 101 9.27 3.94 -7.97
CA THR A 101 8.45 4.95 -8.63
C THR A 101 9.34 5.72 -9.60
N HIS A 102 8.82 6.11 -10.75
CA HIS A 102 9.57 6.97 -11.66
C HIS A 102 9.73 8.42 -11.16
N LEU A 103 8.93 8.81 -10.15
CA LEU A 103 8.96 10.15 -9.55
C LEU A 103 10.21 10.39 -8.71
N ALA A 104 10.82 9.33 -8.20
CA ALA A 104 12.03 9.42 -7.39
C ALA A 104 12.90 8.19 -7.64
N ASN A 105 14.19 8.41 -7.90
CA ASN A 105 15.18 7.33 -8.08
C ASN A 105 15.42 6.51 -6.80
N TRP A 106 14.81 6.92 -5.69
CA TRP A 106 14.88 6.30 -4.38
C TRP A 106 13.51 6.46 -3.70
N PRO A 107 12.94 5.43 -3.05
CA PRO A 107 13.52 4.13 -2.71
C PRO A 107 13.51 3.11 -3.85
N THR A 108 14.45 2.16 -3.81
CA THR A 108 14.45 0.98 -4.69
C THR A 108 13.33 0.01 -4.31
N GLU A 109 12.93 -0.85 -5.25
CA GLU A 109 11.93 -1.90 -5.00
C GLU A 109 12.33 -2.79 -3.81
N ARG A 110 13.60 -3.23 -3.79
CA ARG A 110 14.16 -4.03 -2.69
C ARG A 110 14.09 -3.32 -1.34
N MET A 111 14.47 -2.04 -1.30
CA MET A 111 14.45 -1.28 -0.05
C MET A 111 13.01 -1.09 0.46
N THR A 112 12.09 -0.79 -0.46
CA THR A 112 10.67 -0.66 -0.14
C THR A 112 10.11 -1.97 0.39
N LEU A 113 10.46 -3.12 -0.19
CA LEU A 113 10.04 -4.43 0.29
C LEU A 113 10.45 -4.64 1.75
N VAL A 114 11.72 -4.37 2.08
CA VAL A 114 12.24 -4.53 3.45
C VAL A 114 11.52 -3.59 4.42
N LEU A 115 11.36 -2.32 4.05
CA LEU A 115 10.65 -1.33 4.88
C LEU A 115 9.17 -1.69 5.07
N ALA A 116 8.49 -2.11 4.01
CA ALA A 116 7.10 -2.54 4.06
C ALA A 116 6.93 -3.78 4.96
N PHE A 117 7.83 -4.75 4.84
CA PHE A 117 7.81 -5.93 5.68
C PHE A 117 8.07 -5.60 7.16
N ALA A 118 9.10 -4.79 7.45
CA ALA A 118 9.42 -4.35 8.80
C ALA A 118 8.26 -3.54 9.43
N THR A 119 7.69 -2.59 8.67
CA THR A 119 6.56 -1.77 9.15
C THR A 119 5.29 -2.60 9.37
N SER A 120 5.04 -3.63 8.54
CA SER A 120 3.96 -4.58 8.76
C SER A 120 4.16 -5.35 10.07
N ILE A 121 5.34 -5.94 10.31
CA ILE A 121 5.63 -6.68 11.55
C ILE A 121 5.49 -5.77 12.77
N CYS A 122 6.12 -4.59 12.75
CA CYS A 122 6.04 -3.63 13.85
C CYS A 122 4.59 -3.23 14.15
N SER A 123 3.80 -2.94 13.12
CA SER A 123 2.40 -2.55 13.29
C SER A 123 1.56 -3.71 13.84
N PHE A 124 1.81 -4.93 13.39
CA PHE A 124 1.14 -6.13 13.91
C PHE A 124 1.45 -6.33 15.40
N VAL A 125 2.73 -6.26 15.79
CA VAL A 125 3.16 -6.41 17.18
C VAL A 125 2.52 -5.33 18.06
N LEU A 126 2.55 -4.06 17.63
CA LEU A 126 1.95 -2.95 18.37
C LEU A 126 0.42 -3.07 18.51
N LEU A 127 -0.27 -3.55 17.47
CA LEU A 127 -1.71 -3.85 17.57
C LEU A 127 -1.98 -4.96 18.59
N ARG A 128 -1.18 -6.01 18.58
CA ARG A 128 -1.33 -7.15 19.50
C ARG A 128 -1.06 -6.74 20.94
N THR A 129 0.02 -6.02 21.22
CA THR A 129 0.33 -5.53 22.58
C THR A 129 -0.74 -4.57 23.07
N SER A 130 -1.22 -3.64 22.24
CA SER A 130 -2.31 -2.72 22.60
C SER A 130 -3.60 -3.45 22.95
N THR A 131 -3.96 -4.53 22.22
CA THR A 131 -5.14 -5.34 22.55
C THR A 131 -4.98 -6.14 23.84
N HIS A 132 -3.76 -6.58 24.15
CA HIS A 132 -3.46 -7.32 25.37
C HIS A 132 -3.57 -6.41 26.60
N THR A 133 -2.94 -5.24 26.58
CA THR A 133 -3.02 -4.24 27.68
C THR A 133 -4.45 -3.80 27.96
N SER A 134 -5.27 -3.61 26.92
CA SER A 134 -6.69 -3.26 27.09
C SER A 134 -7.52 -4.38 27.72
N ARG A 135 -7.08 -5.64 27.64
CA ARG A 135 -7.76 -6.80 28.24
C ARG A 135 -7.33 -7.08 29.67
N THR A 136 -6.07 -6.81 30.02
CA THR A 136 -5.53 -7.06 31.38
C THR A 136 -5.82 -5.94 32.38
N GLY A 137 -6.46 -4.83 31.99
CA GLY A 137 -7.06 -3.89 32.93
C GLY A 137 -6.08 -3.22 33.90
N ILE A 138 -4.81 -3.06 33.53
CA ILE A 138 -3.86 -2.27 34.32
C ILE A 138 -3.96 -0.83 33.80
N ARG A 139 -4.85 -0.07 34.44
CA ARG A 139 -4.92 1.38 34.34
C ARG A 139 -4.03 1.99 35.41
#